data_AF-A0A6C0AZL4-F1
#
_entry.id   AF-A0A6C0AZL4-F1
#
_cell.length_a   1.000
_cell.length_b   1.000
_cell.length_c   1.000
_cell.angle_alpha   90.00
_cell.angle_beta   90.00
_cell.angle_gamma   90.00
#
_symmetry.space_group_name_H-M   'P 1'
#
loop_
_entity.id
_entity.type
_entity.pdbx_description
1 polymer ?
#
loop_
_entity_poly.entity_id
_entity_poly.type
_entity_poly.pdbx_seq_one_letter_code
_entity_poly.pdbx_strand_id
1 'polypeptide(L)'
;MKLFNKKKSSMEKSINNNIKEIKKYPILNQIDGIFLIFLTVFSANSFKLLGCQTQRLFKNNRIIHHFAFFCLVIFTTSFLDNVNVSPLISIFKASLVYIFLIIFTKMDLLFTNIVFFLLFILYLIHKYILYYNHKIYTIENDEEKVWYINTLNLLEKSTKLFFIILPLIITFGYIKYNIKQRNEYGKSFSSLKFLMGTNKCKNY
;
A
#
# COMPACT_ATOMS: atom_id res chain seq x y z
N MET A 1 46.04 -18.32 -11.67
CA MET A 1 44.91 -18.50 -12.61
C MET A 1 43.72 -19.30 -12.01
N LYS A 2 43.93 -20.50 -11.42
CA LYS A 2 42.84 -21.33 -10.86
C LYS A 2 42.03 -20.69 -9.70
N LEU A 3 42.66 -19.86 -8.86
CA LEU A 3 41.99 -19.18 -7.73
C LEU A 3 41.03 -18.05 -8.16
N PHE A 4 41.34 -17.33 -9.24
CA PHE A 4 40.48 -16.29 -9.80
C PHE A 4 39.21 -16.87 -10.42
N ASN A 5 39.32 -17.99 -11.16
CA ASN A 5 38.16 -18.68 -11.73
C ASN A 5 37.23 -19.27 -10.65
N LYS A 6 37.78 -19.73 -9.53
CA LYS A 6 36.98 -20.25 -8.41
C LYS A 6 36.17 -19.15 -7.72
N LYS A 7 36.75 -17.95 -7.59
CA LYS A 7 36.08 -16.77 -6.99
C LYS A 7 35.01 -16.19 -7.91
N LYS A 8 35.26 -16.16 -9.24
CA LYS A 8 34.27 -15.78 -10.26
C LYS A 8 33.08 -16.73 -10.28
N SER A 9 33.33 -18.05 -10.24
CA SER A 9 32.29 -19.08 -10.18
C SER A 9 31.43 -19.03 -8.90
N SER A 10 32.02 -18.73 -7.74
CA SER A 10 31.25 -18.57 -6.50
C SER A 10 30.40 -17.30 -6.49
N MET A 11 30.88 -16.24 -7.15
CA MET A 11 30.19 -14.95 -7.27
C MET A 11 29.05 -15.03 -8.29
N GLU A 12 29.23 -15.71 -9.43
CA GLU A 12 28.16 -16.01 -10.39
C GLU A 12 27.05 -16.88 -9.78
N LYS A 13 27.40 -17.82 -8.90
CA LYS A 13 26.40 -18.63 -8.18
C LYS A 13 25.62 -17.82 -7.14
N SER A 14 26.24 -16.89 -6.41
CA SER A 14 25.51 -16.03 -5.48
C SER A 14 24.62 -15.03 -6.22
N ILE A 15 25.11 -14.50 -7.35
CA ILE A 15 24.33 -13.62 -8.25
C ILE A 15 23.13 -14.36 -8.83
N ASN A 16 23.29 -15.58 -9.35
CA ASN A 16 22.17 -16.34 -9.90
C ASN A 16 21.14 -16.78 -8.84
N ASN A 17 21.58 -17.06 -7.62
CA ASN A 17 20.66 -17.38 -6.51
C ASN A 17 19.88 -16.12 -6.07
N ASN A 18 20.55 -14.97 -5.95
CA ASN A 18 19.89 -13.70 -5.63
C ASN A 18 18.92 -13.27 -6.75
N ILE A 19 19.27 -13.48 -8.03
CA ILE A 19 18.39 -13.20 -9.18
C ILE A 19 17.14 -14.10 -9.17
N LYS A 20 17.27 -15.38 -8.78
CA LYS A 20 16.11 -16.27 -8.61
C LYS A 20 15.21 -15.84 -7.45
N GLU A 21 15.77 -15.24 -6.38
CA GLU A 21 14.97 -14.64 -5.31
C GLU A 21 14.30 -13.33 -5.73
N ILE A 22 14.95 -12.51 -6.57
CA ILE A 22 14.40 -11.23 -7.06
C ILE A 22 13.14 -11.43 -7.92
N LYS A 23 13.07 -12.51 -8.73
CA LYS A 23 11.84 -12.91 -9.46
C LYS A 23 10.67 -13.33 -8.54
N LYS A 24 10.88 -13.39 -7.22
CA LYS A 24 9.93 -13.87 -6.21
C LYS A 24 9.44 -12.75 -5.27
N TYR A 25 9.36 -11.50 -5.71
CA TYR A 25 8.83 -10.40 -4.88
C TYR A 25 7.44 -9.90 -5.34
N PRO A 26 6.34 -10.58 -4.93
CA PRO A 26 4.96 -10.12 -5.16
C PRO A 26 4.60 -8.84 -4.37
N ILE A 27 5.43 -8.45 -3.41
CA ILE A 27 5.24 -7.28 -2.53
C ILE A 27 5.36 -5.97 -3.33
N LEU A 28 6.11 -5.98 -4.43
CA LEU A 28 6.38 -4.77 -5.22
C LEU A 28 5.16 -4.30 -6.03
N ASN A 29 4.44 -5.22 -6.69
CA ASN A 29 3.22 -4.87 -7.45
C ASN A 29 2.10 -4.35 -6.54
N GLN A 30 2.08 -4.76 -5.27
CA GLN A 30 1.05 -4.35 -4.32
C GLN A 30 1.09 -2.85 -4.00
N ILE A 31 2.25 -2.20 -4.13
CA ILE A 31 2.44 -0.78 -3.80
C ILE A 31 1.73 0.14 -4.82
N ASP A 32 1.81 -0.18 -6.11
CA ASP A 32 1.21 0.62 -7.19
C ASP A 32 -0.32 0.70 -7.06
N GLY A 33 -0.97 -0.42 -6.75
CA GLY A 33 -2.42 -0.42 -6.58
C GLY A 33 -2.88 0.07 -5.21
N ILE A 34 -2.09 -0.12 -4.14
CA ILE A 34 -2.37 0.60 -2.88
C ILE A 34 -2.41 2.10 -3.17
N PHE A 35 -1.40 2.65 -3.86
CA PHE A 35 -1.36 4.07 -4.19
C PHE A 35 -2.54 4.53 -5.07
N LEU A 36 -2.97 3.74 -6.05
CA LEU A 36 -4.18 4.02 -6.85
C LEU A 36 -5.47 4.07 -6.01
N ILE A 37 -5.60 3.17 -5.03
CA ILE A 37 -6.74 3.17 -4.10
C ILE A 37 -6.73 4.46 -3.28
N PHE A 38 -5.58 4.86 -2.72
CA PHE A 38 -5.44 6.09 -1.95
C PHE A 38 -5.82 7.32 -2.80
N LEU A 39 -5.31 7.43 -4.03
CA LEU A 39 -5.66 8.53 -4.94
C LEU A 39 -7.16 8.60 -5.22
N THR A 40 -7.81 7.45 -5.37
CA THR A 40 -9.27 7.41 -5.61
C THR A 40 -10.04 7.89 -4.38
N VAL A 41 -9.64 7.51 -3.16
CA VAL A 41 -10.26 8.00 -1.92
C VAL A 41 -10.15 9.52 -1.79
N PHE A 42 -9.02 10.10 -2.19
CA PHE A 42 -8.82 11.56 -2.17
C PHE A 42 -9.58 12.30 -3.28
N SER A 43 -10.03 11.64 -4.34
CA SER A 43 -10.79 12.24 -5.45
C SER A 43 -12.27 12.55 -5.13
N ALA A 44 -12.62 12.70 -3.85
CA ALA A 44 -13.98 12.80 -3.29
C ALA A 44 -14.90 13.90 -3.86
N ASN A 45 -14.41 14.77 -4.76
CA ASN A 45 -15.23 15.73 -5.49
C ASN A 45 -15.83 15.17 -6.80
N SER A 46 -15.49 13.94 -7.20
CA SER A 46 -15.91 13.32 -8.46
C SER A 46 -17.39 12.91 -8.48
N PHE A 47 -18.08 12.86 -7.34
CA PHE A 47 -19.50 12.46 -7.28
C PHE A 47 -20.44 13.42 -8.02
N LYS A 48 -20.03 14.68 -8.21
CA LYS A 48 -20.79 15.69 -8.98
C LYS A 48 -20.85 15.38 -10.48
N LEU A 49 -20.01 14.46 -10.99
CA LEU A 49 -19.97 14.03 -12.39
C LEU A 49 -20.99 12.91 -12.70
N LEU A 50 -21.60 12.29 -11.68
CA LEU A 50 -22.58 11.22 -11.85
C LEU A 50 -23.99 11.80 -12.09
N GLY A 51 -24.89 11.02 -12.70
CA GLY A 51 -26.29 11.44 -12.88
C GLY A 51 -27.02 11.66 -11.55
N CYS A 52 -28.05 12.52 -11.53
CA CYS A 52 -28.76 12.94 -10.32
C CYS A 52 -29.32 11.79 -9.46
N GLN A 53 -29.79 10.70 -10.09
CA GLN A 53 -30.30 9.53 -9.37
C GLN A 53 -29.18 8.82 -8.60
N THR A 54 -28.01 8.62 -9.26
CA THR A 54 -26.83 8.03 -8.64
C THR A 54 -26.27 8.93 -7.53
N GLN A 55 -26.23 10.25 -7.74
CA GLN A 55 -25.85 11.21 -6.70
C GLN A 55 -26.75 11.08 -5.46
N ARG A 56 -28.07 10.99 -5.64
CA ARG A 56 -29.03 10.81 -4.53
C ARG A 56 -28.80 9.51 -3.78
N LEU A 57 -28.53 8.42 -4.51
CA LEU A 57 -28.30 7.09 -3.96
C LEU A 57 -27.02 7.05 -3.11
N PHE A 58 -25.91 7.63 -3.60
CA PHE A 58 -24.68 7.76 -2.81
C PHE A 58 -24.90 8.68 -1.60
N LYS A 59 -25.47 9.88 -1.78
CA LYS A 59 -25.67 10.84 -0.69
C LYS A 59 -26.50 10.29 0.48
N ASN A 60 -27.49 9.45 0.18
CA ASN A 60 -28.42 8.94 1.19
C ASN A 60 -27.96 7.63 1.85
N ASN A 61 -27.12 6.83 1.17
CA ASN A 61 -26.74 5.51 1.65
C ASN A 61 -25.22 5.33 1.77
N ARG A 62 -24.75 5.25 3.02
CA ARG A 62 -23.34 5.01 3.35
C ARG A 62 -22.89 3.58 3.14
N ILE A 63 -23.82 2.62 3.19
CA ILE A 63 -23.50 1.22 2.89
C ILE A 63 -23.01 1.11 1.45
N ILE A 64 -23.60 1.90 0.55
CA ILE A 64 -23.21 1.92 -0.87
C ILE A 64 -21.80 2.49 -1.05
N HIS A 65 -21.43 3.51 -0.27
CA HIS A 65 -20.06 4.02 -0.27
C HIS A 65 -19.05 2.95 0.18
N HIS A 66 -19.35 2.24 1.28
CA HIS A 66 -18.51 1.14 1.76
C HIS A 66 -18.43 -0.02 0.77
N PHE A 67 -19.54 -0.39 0.14
CA PHE A 67 -19.59 -1.44 -0.87
C PHE A 67 -18.77 -1.07 -2.11
N ALA A 68 -18.97 0.14 -2.65
CA ALA A 68 -18.20 0.64 -3.79
C ALA A 68 -16.69 0.69 -3.48
N PHE A 69 -16.34 1.15 -2.28
CA PHE A 69 -14.95 1.19 -1.84
C PHE A 69 -14.35 -0.21 -1.70
N PHE A 70 -15.10 -1.17 -1.15
CA PHE A 70 -14.67 -2.57 -1.06
C PHE A 70 -14.47 -3.21 -2.43
N CYS A 71 -15.40 -2.99 -3.38
CA CYS A 71 -15.25 -3.43 -4.77
C CYS A 71 -13.99 -2.85 -5.42
N LEU A 72 -13.70 -1.58 -5.19
CA LEU A 72 -12.49 -0.93 -5.71
C LEU A 72 -11.21 -1.55 -5.13
N VAL A 73 -11.20 -1.87 -3.84
CA VAL A 73 -10.07 -2.57 -3.20
C VAL A 73 -9.88 -3.94 -3.83
N ILE A 74 -10.93 -4.77 -3.95
CA ILE A 74 -10.84 -6.10 -4.58
C ILE A 74 -10.30 -6.00 -6.00
N PHE A 75 -10.88 -5.10 -6.81
CA PHE A 75 -10.49 -4.92 -8.20
C PHE A 75 -9.02 -4.55 -8.31
N THR A 76 -8.60 -3.56 -7.53
CA THR A 76 -7.22 -3.07 -7.57
C THR A 76 -6.25 -4.13 -7.07
N THR A 77 -6.54 -4.86 -5.99
CA THR A 77 -5.67 -5.94 -5.54
C THR A 77 -5.60 -7.09 -6.53
N SER A 78 -6.71 -7.42 -7.19
CA SER A 78 -6.76 -8.50 -8.20
C SER A 78 -6.00 -8.15 -9.47
N PHE A 79 -5.97 -6.86 -9.85
CA PHE A 79 -5.20 -6.38 -11.00
C PHE A 79 -3.68 -6.51 -10.80
N LEU A 80 -3.21 -6.49 -9.54
CA LEU A 80 -1.78 -6.54 -9.20
C LEU A 80 -1.27 -7.95 -8.88
N ASP A 81 -2.17 -8.86 -8.50
CA ASP A 81 -1.83 -10.23 -8.14
C ASP A 81 -1.46 -11.04 -9.41
N ASN A 82 -0.45 -11.91 -9.28
CA ASN A 82 -0.09 -12.83 -10.36
C ASN A 82 -1.21 -13.86 -10.59
N VAL A 83 -1.36 -14.31 -11.84
CA VAL A 83 -2.51 -15.07 -12.41
C VAL A 83 -2.89 -16.39 -11.72
N ASN A 84 -2.22 -16.82 -10.65
CA ASN A 84 -2.35 -18.16 -10.05
C ASN A 84 -2.79 -18.19 -8.58
N VAL A 85 -3.39 -17.12 -8.05
CA VAL A 85 -3.91 -17.11 -6.67
C VAL A 85 -5.38 -17.52 -6.66
N SER A 86 -5.76 -18.41 -5.73
CA SER A 86 -7.17 -18.78 -5.54
C SER A 86 -8.04 -17.55 -5.24
N PRO A 87 -9.22 -17.39 -5.87
CA PRO A 87 -10.08 -16.22 -5.68
C PRO A 87 -10.43 -15.92 -4.21
N LEU A 88 -10.62 -16.96 -3.39
CA LEU A 88 -10.90 -16.80 -1.96
C LEU A 88 -9.74 -16.17 -1.19
N ILE A 89 -8.50 -16.51 -1.56
CA ILE A 89 -7.30 -15.95 -0.94
C ILE A 89 -7.17 -14.47 -1.33
N SER A 90 -7.45 -14.12 -2.59
CA SER A 90 -7.43 -12.73 -3.05
C SER A 90 -8.49 -11.88 -2.34
N ILE A 91 -9.71 -12.39 -2.18
CA ILE A 91 -10.78 -11.70 -1.43
C ILE A 91 -10.38 -11.50 0.03
N PHE A 92 -9.76 -12.49 0.68
CA PHE A 92 -9.29 -12.37 2.05
C PHE A 92 -8.21 -11.29 2.19
N LYS A 93 -7.22 -11.27 1.29
CA LYS A 93 -6.19 -10.21 1.25
C LYS A 93 -6.81 -8.83 1.03
N ALA A 94 -7.72 -8.70 0.07
CA ALA A 94 -8.44 -7.46 -0.20
C ALA A 94 -9.23 -6.98 1.01
N SER A 95 -9.86 -7.90 1.75
CA SER A 95 -10.60 -7.60 2.97
C SER A 95 -9.70 -7.06 4.07
N LEU A 96 -8.50 -7.61 4.24
CA LEU A 96 -7.50 -7.07 5.17
C LEU A 96 -7.08 -5.64 4.77
N VAL A 97 -6.78 -5.41 3.49
CA VAL A 97 -6.42 -4.07 2.99
C VAL A 97 -7.57 -3.08 3.21
N TYR A 98 -8.81 -3.50 2.93
CA TYR A 98 -10.00 -2.67 3.14
C TYR A 98 -10.17 -2.25 4.61
N ILE A 99 -10.00 -3.17 5.56
CA ILE A 99 -10.07 -2.85 6.99
C ILE A 99 -8.99 -1.82 7.36
N PHE A 100 -7.76 -2.03 6.90
CA PHE A 100 -6.67 -1.08 7.12
C PHE A 100 -6.97 0.31 6.56
N LEU A 101 -7.58 0.38 5.36
CA LEU A 101 -7.96 1.63 4.73
C LEU A 101 -9.09 2.34 5.49
N ILE A 102 -10.09 1.61 6.00
CA ILE A 102 -11.12 2.21 6.86
C ILE A 102 -10.46 2.85 8.09
N ILE A 103 -9.57 2.13 8.77
CA ILE A 103 -8.85 2.64 9.94
C ILE A 103 -8.06 3.90 9.57
N PHE A 104 -7.36 3.88 8.43
CA PHE A 104 -6.62 5.02 7.90
C PHE A 104 -7.52 6.26 7.69
N THR A 105 -8.73 6.10 7.14
CA THR A 105 -9.66 7.23 6.93
C THR A 105 -10.20 7.84 8.22
N LYS A 106 -9.99 7.18 9.36
CA LYS A 106 -10.46 7.61 10.69
C LYS A 106 -9.32 8.07 11.59
N MET A 107 -8.23 8.55 10.99
CA MET A 107 -7.12 9.17 11.71
C MET A 107 -7.23 10.69 11.70
N ASP A 108 -6.50 11.33 12.61
CA ASP A 108 -6.34 12.78 12.60
C ASP A 108 -5.51 13.24 11.40
N LEU A 109 -5.78 14.47 10.91
CA LEU A 109 -5.20 15.00 9.67
C LEU A 109 -3.67 15.02 9.68
N LEU A 110 -3.05 15.27 10.84
CA LEU A 110 -1.59 15.22 10.98
C LEU A 110 -1.03 13.83 10.66
N PHE A 111 -1.64 12.77 11.19
CA PHE A 111 -1.21 11.39 10.93
C PHE A 111 -1.52 10.95 9.50
N THR A 112 -2.67 11.37 8.96
CA THR A 112 -3.03 11.14 7.56
C THR A 112 -1.96 11.70 6.61
N ASN A 113 -1.51 12.93 6.83
CA ASN A 113 -0.47 13.55 6.01
C ASN A 113 0.88 12.84 6.14
N ILE A 114 1.27 12.43 7.35
CA ILE A 114 2.51 11.65 7.58
C ILE A 114 2.47 10.33 6.80
N VAL A 115 1.37 9.58 6.92
CA VAL A 115 1.22 8.29 6.23
C VAL A 115 1.17 8.48 4.71
N PHE A 116 0.51 9.52 4.23
CA PHE A 116 0.47 9.84 2.79
C PHE A 116 1.87 10.12 2.23
N PHE A 117 2.65 10.96 2.92
CA PHE A 117 4.03 11.25 2.52
C PHE A 117 4.90 9.99 2.54
N LEU A 118 4.72 9.14 3.55
CA LEU A 118 5.43 7.87 3.68
C LEU A 118 5.11 6.90 2.53
N LEU A 119 3.84 6.81 2.14
CA LEU A 119 3.40 6.03 0.98
C LEU A 119 3.98 6.57 -0.33
N PHE A 120 4.08 7.89 -0.47
CA PHE A 120 4.70 8.51 -1.63
C PHE A 120 6.20 8.18 -1.74
N ILE A 121 6.95 8.24 -0.62
CA ILE A 121 8.34 7.79 -0.58
C ILE A 121 8.46 6.31 -0.95
N LEU A 122 7.58 5.46 -0.41
CA LEU A 122 7.57 4.03 -0.70
C LEU A 122 7.31 3.76 -2.19
N TYR A 123 6.41 4.52 -2.81
CA TYR A 123 6.16 4.48 -4.25
C TYR A 123 7.41 4.85 -5.06
N LEU A 124 8.12 5.92 -4.69
CA LEU A 124 9.38 6.30 -5.35
C LEU A 124 10.44 5.21 -5.21
N ILE A 125 10.62 4.66 -4.00
CA ILE A 125 11.54 3.53 -3.76
C ILE A 125 11.20 2.35 -4.67
N HIS A 126 9.92 2.01 -4.80
CA HIS A 126 9.47 0.95 -5.68
C HIS A 126 9.87 1.20 -7.15
N LYS A 127 9.69 2.42 -7.66
CA LYS A 127 10.14 2.78 -9.02
C LYS A 127 11.65 2.68 -9.20
N TYR A 128 12.44 3.06 -8.19
CA TYR A 128 13.89 2.88 -8.23
C TYR A 128 14.31 1.42 -8.20
N ILE A 129 13.64 0.55 -7.42
CA ILE A 129 13.92 -0.89 -7.41
C ILE A 129 13.67 -1.48 -8.80
N LEU A 130 12.55 -1.14 -9.45
CA LEU A 130 12.27 -1.58 -10.82
C LEU A 130 13.33 -1.10 -11.81
N TYR A 131 13.73 0.17 -11.73
CA TYR A 131 14.76 0.76 -12.57
C TYR A 131 16.12 0.04 -12.42
N TYR A 132 16.58 -0.16 -11.19
CA TYR A 132 17.86 -0.84 -10.94
C TYR A 132 17.84 -2.32 -11.30
N ASN A 133 16.71 -3.00 -11.07
CA ASN A 133 16.53 -4.38 -11.53
C ASN A 133 16.73 -4.49 -13.04
N HIS A 134 16.10 -3.61 -13.82
CA HIS A 134 16.28 -3.60 -15.26
C HIS A 134 17.74 -3.33 -15.66
N LYS A 135 18.40 -2.36 -15.02
CA LYS A 135 19.81 -2.01 -15.28
C LYS A 135 20.79 -3.17 -15.05
N ILE A 136 20.58 -3.98 -14.00
CA ILE A 136 21.45 -5.12 -13.66
C ILE A 136 21.55 -6.15 -14.81
N TYR A 137 20.51 -6.31 -15.63
CA TYR A 137 20.53 -7.24 -16.76
C TYR A 137 21.21 -6.68 -18.01
N THR A 138 21.38 -5.36 -18.09
CA THR A 138 21.91 -4.67 -19.27
C THR A 138 23.40 -4.32 -19.17
N ILE A 139 23.98 -4.42 -17.96
CA ILE A 139 25.36 -4.00 -17.68
C ILE A 139 26.31 -5.19 -17.79
N GLU A 140 27.39 -5.01 -18.56
CA GLU A 140 28.46 -6.00 -18.72
C GLU A 140 29.61 -5.82 -17.71
N ASN A 141 29.77 -4.62 -17.14
CA ASN A 141 30.81 -4.34 -16.14
C ASN A 141 30.45 -4.94 -14.77
N ASP A 142 31.28 -5.88 -14.30
CA ASP A 142 31.10 -6.58 -13.02
C ASP A 142 31.13 -5.63 -11.81
N GLU A 143 31.96 -4.58 -11.80
CA GLU A 143 32.06 -3.65 -10.67
C GLU A 143 30.80 -2.79 -10.53
N GLU A 144 30.32 -2.27 -11.66
CA GLU A 144 29.10 -1.46 -11.72
C GLU A 144 27.87 -2.30 -11.32
N LYS A 145 27.82 -3.56 -11.77
CA LYS A 145 26.78 -4.52 -11.39
C LYS A 145 26.73 -4.78 -9.89
N VAL A 146 27.88 -4.90 -9.23
CA VAL A 146 27.95 -5.08 -7.76
C VAL A 146 27.39 -3.87 -7.03
N TRP A 147 27.67 -2.65 -7.50
CA TRP A 147 27.11 -1.42 -6.92
C TRP A 147 25.57 -1.38 -6.99
N TYR A 148 25.00 -1.73 -8.14
CA TYR A 148 23.54 -1.79 -8.31
C TYR A 148 22.89 -2.85 -7.41
N ILE A 149 23.49 -4.03 -7.28
CA ILE A 149 22.99 -5.10 -6.40
C ILE A 149 22.99 -4.63 -4.94
N ASN A 150 24.06 -3.99 -4.48
CA ASN A 150 24.14 -3.49 -3.11
C ASN A 150 23.08 -2.41 -2.83
N THR A 151 22.92 -1.47 -3.77
CA THR A 151 21.90 -0.41 -3.67
C THR A 151 20.49 -0.99 -3.64
N LEU A 152 20.21 -1.97 -4.50
CA LEU A 152 18.93 -2.67 -4.53
C LEU A 152 18.62 -3.39 -3.22
N ASN A 153 19.60 -4.09 -2.64
CA ASN A 153 19.45 -4.75 -1.34
C ASN A 153 19.09 -3.76 -0.23
N LEU A 154 19.68 -2.56 -0.23
CA LEU A 154 19.35 -1.50 0.72
C LEU A 154 17.92 -0.98 0.54
N LEU A 155 17.49 -0.78 -0.70
CA LEU A 155 16.12 -0.35 -1.02
C LEU A 155 15.09 -1.41 -0.62
N GLU A 156 15.31 -2.68 -0.93
CA GLU A 156 14.42 -3.78 -0.54
C GLU A 156 14.30 -3.92 0.98
N LYS A 157 15.43 -3.80 1.71
CA LYS A 157 15.43 -3.80 3.17
C LYS A 157 14.63 -2.62 3.73
N SER A 158 14.77 -1.44 3.11
CA SER A 158 14.01 -0.24 3.48
C SER A 158 12.50 -0.43 3.25
N THR A 159 12.11 -0.99 2.11
CA THR A 159 10.70 -1.33 1.81
C THR A 159 10.11 -2.28 2.84
N LYS A 160 10.84 -3.33 3.23
CA LYS A 160 10.41 -4.27 4.29
C LYS A 160 10.21 -3.57 5.63
N LEU A 161 11.09 -2.62 5.98
CA LEU A 161 10.98 -1.81 7.19
C LEU A 161 9.72 -0.91 7.15
N PHE A 162 9.49 -0.21 6.04
CA PHE A 162 8.29 0.63 5.88
C PHE A 162 7.00 -0.18 5.96
N PHE A 163 6.98 -1.40 5.44
CA PHE A 163 5.83 -2.30 5.50
C PHE A 163 5.44 -2.67 6.94
N ILE A 164 6.38 -2.62 7.88
CA ILE A 164 6.14 -2.83 9.33
C ILE A 164 5.74 -1.52 10.01
N ILE A 165 6.44 -0.42 9.70
CA ILE A 165 6.23 0.89 10.34
C ILE A 165 4.87 1.49 9.96
N LEU A 166 4.44 1.37 8.71
CA LEU A 166 3.18 1.95 8.21
C LEU A 166 1.96 1.49 9.02
N PRO A 167 1.70 0.18 9.19
CA PRO A 167 0.62 -0.32 10.02
C PRO A 167 0.67 0.19 11.47
N LEU A 168 1.86 0.34 12.05
CA LEU A 168 2.03 0.83 13.43
C LEU A 168 1.61 2.30 13.56
N ILE A 169 2.05 3.15 12.64
CA ILE A 169 1.66 4.57 12.62
C ILE A 169 0.15 4.69 12.41
N ILE A 170 -0.42 3.91 11.49
CA ILE A 170 -1.87 3.94 11.21
C ILE A 170 -2.66 3.53 12.46
N THR A 171 -2.26 2.42 13.08
CA THR A 171 -2.93 1.91 14.28
C THR A 171 -2.83 2.90 15.43
N PHE A 172 -1.65 3.48 15.65
CA PHE A 172 -1.44 4.50 16.69
C PHE A 172 -2.25 5.77 16.44
N GLY A 173 -2.23 6.29 15.22
CA GLY A 173 -2.98 7.47 14.81
C GLY A 173 -4.50 7.28 14.99
N TYR A 174 -5.01 6.10 14.63
CA TYR A 174 -6.39 5.73 14.84
C TYR A 174 -6.75 5.63 16.33
N ILE A 175 -5.94 4.93 17.15
CA ILE A 175 -6.20 4.79 18.59
C ILE A 175 -6.28 6.16 19.25
N LYS A 176 -5.30 7.03 18.98
CA LYS A 176 -5.26 8.39 19.54
C LYS A 176 -6.49 9.20 19.16
N TYR A 177 -6.89 9.16 17.88
CA TYR A 177 -8.06 9.88 17.41
C TYR A 177 -9.37 9.30 17.96
N ASN A 178 -9.47 7.98 18.07
CA ASN A 178 -10.62 7.31 18.66
C ASN A 178 -10.79 7.68 20.14
N ILE A 179 -9.71 7.68 20.94
CA ILE A 179 -9.74 8.13 22.34
C ILE A 179 -10.22 9.58 22.44
N LYS A 180 -9.68 10.48 21.61
CA LYS A 180 -10.13 11.88 21.55
C LYS A 180 -11.63 11.96 21.29
N GLN A 181 -12.13 11.26 20.28
CA GLN A 181 -13.55 11.28 19.94
C GLN A 181 -14.44 10.65 21.02
N ARG A 182 -13.97 9.58 21.66
CA ARG A 182 -14.70 8.97 22.78
C ARG A 182 -14.82 9.92 23.97
N ASN A 183 -13.79 10.71 24.26
CA ASN A 183 -13.82 11.72 25.31
C ASN A 183 -14.78 12.86 24.97
N GLU A 184 -14.86 13.28 23.69
CA GLU A 184 -15.76 14.35 23.25
C GLU A 184 -17.25 13.95 23.25
N TYR A 185 -17.58 12.72 22.83
CA TYR A 185 -18.96 12.25 22.70
C TYR A 185 -19.47 11.48 23.95
N GLY A 186 -18.57 11.14 24.88
CA GLY A 186 -18.89 10.49 26.15
C GLY A 186 -19.74 9.22 25.97
N LYS A 187 -20.89 9.17 26.66
CA LYS A 187 -21.81 8.01 26.66
C LYS A 187 -22.55 7.79 25.34
N SER A 188 -22.57 8.77 24.44
CA SER A 188 -23.22 8.66 23.11
C SER A 188 -22.32 8.04 22.04
N PHE A 189 -21.04 7.82 22.37
CA PHE A 189 -20.06 7.27 21.45
C PHE A 189 -20.34 5.79 21.14
N SER A 190 -20.35 5.46 19.84
CA SER A 190 -20.41 4.09 19.36
C SER A 190 -19.31 3.89 18.33
N SER A 191 -18.38 2.96 18.60
CA SER A 191 -17.26 2.64 17.71
C SER A 191 -17.71 2.18 16.32
N LEU A 192 -18.83 1.44 16.25
CA LEU A 192 -19.39 0.99 14.98
C LEU A 192 -19.96 2.17 14.17
N LYS A 193 -20.69 3.08 14.83
CA LYS A 193 -21.17 4.32 14.18
C LYS A 193 -20.02 5.20 13.73
N PHE A 194 -18.93 5.22 14.50
CA PHE A 194 -17.73 5.98 14.15
C PHE A 194 -17.03 5.42 12.89
N LEU A 195 -16.85 4.09 12.82
CA LEU A 195 -16.26 3.41 11.66
C LEU A 195 -17.15 3.56 10.41
N MET A 196 -18.47 3.38 10.54
CA MET A 196 -19.44 3.57 9.44
C MET A 196 -19.70 5.05 9.09
N GLY A 197 -19.19 5.99 9.89
CA GLY A 197 -19.36 7.44 9.72
C GLY A 197 -20.70 7.99 10.22
N THR A 198 -20.82 9.32 10.29
CA THR A 198 -22.04 10.12 10.58
C THR A 198 -22.40 11.01 9.38
N ASN A 199 -23.68 11.33 9.15
CA ASN A 199 -24.13 12.13 7.98
C ASN A 199 -23.87 13.64 8.15
N LYS A 200 -23.50 14.07 9.36
CA LYS A 200 -23.21 15.45 9.69
C LYS A 200 -21.88 15.49 10.42
N CYS A 201 -21.03 16.42 10.01
CA CYS A 201 -19.85 16.79 10.78
C CYS A 201 -20.31 17.74 11.88
N LYS A 202 -19.72 17.65 13.07
CA LYS A 202 -19.98 18.66 14.11
C LYS A 202 -19.35 19.96 13.59
N ASN A 203 -20.18 20.96 13.29
CA ASN A 203 -19.85 22.28 12.74
C ASN A 203 -19.81 22.45 11.20
N TYR A 204 -20.34 21.49 10.40
CA TYR A 204 -20.58 21.66 8.96
C TYR A 204 -21.87 20.97 8.51
#